data_AF-A0A0Q4K098-F1
#
_entry.id   AF-A0A0Q4K098-F1
#
_cell.length_a   1.000
_cell.length_b   1.000
_cell.length_c   1.000
_cell.angle_alpha   90.00
_cell.angle_beta   90.00
_cell.angle_gamma   90.00
#
_symmetry.space_group_name_H-M   'P 1'
#
loop_
_entity.id
_entity.type
_entity.pdbx_description
1 polymer ?
#
loop_
_entity_poly.entity_id
_entity_poly.type
_entity_poly.pdbx_seq_one_letter_code
_entity_poly.pdbx_strand_id
1 'polypeptide(L)' 'MGFSRLFRSRWAALLWSAGILWTAYDVASDAPESQPKTVSGRTAAQPTDATGAAFDPRDLVVLANAGE' A
#
# COMPACT_ATOMS: atom_id res chain seq x y z
N MET A 1 -8.65 12.01 23.75
CA MET A 1 -9.42 12.75 22.73
C MET A 1 -10.21 11.73 21.91
N GLY A 2 -11.49 11.52 22.25
CA GLY A 2 -12.24 10.35 21.76
C GLY A 2 -12.82 10.52 20.36
N PHE A 3 -12.27 9.80 19.38
CA PHE A 3 -12.84 9.64 18.02
C PHE A 3 -14.25 9.02 18.02
N SER A 4 -14.69 8.46 19.15
CA SER A 4 -16.01 7.84 19.35
C SER A 4 -17.21 8.79 19.18
N ARG A 5 -16.98 10.11 19.08
CA ARG A 5 -18.05 11.10 18.90
C ARG A 5 -18.47 11.31 17.44
N LEU A 6 -17.68 10.88 16.46
CA LEU A 6 -18.03 11.00 15.04
C LEU A 6 -19.24 10.11 14.66
N PHE A 7 -19.44 9.00 15.37
CA PHE A 7 -20.49 8.01 15.07
C PHE A 7 -21.80 8.17 15.87
N ARG A 8 -21.96 9.25 16.67
CA ARG A 8 -23.23 9.54 17.37
C ARG A 8 -24.36 9.84 16.38
N SER A 9 -24.01 10.43 15.24
CA SER A 9 -24.91 10.75 14.15
C SER A 9 -24.80 9.66 13.09
N ARG A 10 -25.90 8.93 12.85
CA ARG A 10 -25.98 7.93 11.78
C ARG A 10 -25.67 8.54 10.41
N TRP A 11 -26.03 9.80 10.21
CA TRP A 11 -25.75 10.55 8.99
C TRP A 11 -24.28 10.93 8.84
N ALA A 12 -23.62 11.34 9.94
CA ALA A 12 -22.19 11.65 9.90
C ALA A 12 -21.37 10.39 9.60
N ALA A 13 -21.76 9.24 10.14
CA ALA A 13 -21.14 7.95 9.82
C ALA A 13 -21.27 7.62 8.32
N LEU A 14 -22.45 7.83 7.73
CA LEU A 14 -22.69 7.56 6.31
C LEU A 14 -21.86 8.49 5.42
N LEU A 15 -21.81 9.78 5.72
CA LEU A 15 -21.01 10.74 4.95
C LEU A 15 -19.50 10.45 5.08
N TRP A 16 -19.07 10.02 6.26
CA TRP A 16 -17.67 9.63 6.48
C TRP A 16 -17.29 8.37 5.72
N SER A 17 -18.13 7.32 5.78
CA SER A 17 -17.92 6.10 5.00
C SER A 17 -17.97 6.35 3.49
N ALA A 18 -18.86 7.23 3.02
CA ALA A 18 -18.93 7.61 1.61
C ALA A 18 -17.64 8.32 1.15
N GLY A 19 -17.08 9.21 1.98
CA GLY A 19 -15.79 9.84 1.72
C GLY A 19 -14.65 8.81 1.61
N ILE A 20 -14.61 7.82 2.52
CA ILE A 20 -13.60 6.76 2.47
C ILE A 20 -13.74 5.91 1.21
N LEU A 21 -14.96 5.48 0.87
CA LEU A 21 -15.23 4.73 -0.36
C LEU A 21 -14.82 5.51 -1.60
N TRP A 22 -15.10 6.81 -1.63
CA TRP A 22 -14.68 7.70 -2.72
C TRP A 22 -13.15 7.74 -2.85
N THR A 23 -12.43 7.97 -1.76
CA THR A 23 -10.95 8.01 -1.80
C THR A 23 -10.33 6.67 -2.17
N ALA A 24 -10.91 5.56 -1.71
CA ALA A 24 -10.45 4.23 -2.08
C ALA A 24 -10.69 3.94 -3.57
N TYR A 25 -11.83 4.40 -4.10
CA TYR A 25 -12.13 4.30 -5.53
C TYR A 25 -11.16 5.13 -6.37
N ASP A 26 -10.93 6.39 -6.00
CA ASP A 26 -10.00 7.30 -6.70
C ASP A 26 -8.57 6.72 -6.72
N VAL A 27 -8.06 6.25 -5.58
CA VAL A 27 -6.74 5.61 -5.48
C VAL A 27 -6.67 4.29 -6.25
N ALA A 28 -7.74 3.49 -6.25
CA ALA A 28 -7.79 2.25 -7.03
C ALA A 28 -7.91 2.51 -8.54
N SER A 29 -8.52 3.62 -8.94
CA SER A 29 -8.58 4.06 -10.34
C SER A 29 -7.28 4.67 -10.82
N ASP A 30 -6.51 5.33 -9.95
CA ASP A 30 -5.16 5.82 -10.25
C ASP A 30 -4.10 4.72 -10.18
N ALA A 31 -4.42 3.56 -9.59
CA ALA A 31 -3.56 2.40 -9.64
C ALA A 31 -3.45 1.91 -11.10
N PRO A 32 -2.23 1.75 -11.66
CA PRO A 32 -2.07 1.21 -12.99
C PRO A 32 -2.70 -0.18 -13.04
N GLU A 33 -3.56 -0.41 -14.04
CA GLU A 33 -4.37 -1.62 -14.21
C GLU A 33 -3.52 -2.86 -13.93
N SER A 34 -3.69 -3.43 -12.74
CA SER A 34 -3.06 -4.69 -12.39
C SER A 34 -3.80 -5.74 -13.17
N GLN A 35 -3.19 -6.13 -14.30
CA GLN A 35 -3.52 -7.35 -15.04
C GLN A 35 -3.86 -8.46 -14.03
N PRO A 36 -4.90 -9.27 -14.28
CA PRO A 36 -5.38 -10.25 -13.32
C PRO A 36 -4.22 -11.15 -12.88
N LYS A 37 -3.76 -10.96 -11.65
CA LYS A 37 -2.81 -11.87 -11.00
C LYS A 37 -3.52 -13.18 -10.76
N THR A 38 -3.38 -14.09 -11.71
CA THR A 38 -3.69 -15.50 -11.52
C THR A 38 -2.98 -15.96 -10.25
N VAL A 39 -3.77 -16.33 -9.24
CA VAL A 39 -3.31 -16.95 -8.01
C VAL A 39 -2.72 -18.31 -8.38
N SER A 40 -1.40 -18.37 -8.58
CA SER A 40 -0.65 -19.62 -8.64
C SER A 40 0.77 -19.38 -8.15
N GLY A 41 1.03 -19.83 -6.93
CA GLY A 41 2.38 -20.02 -6.41
C GLY A 41 3.07 -18.72 -5.97
N ARG A 42 3.14 -18.56 -4.65
CA ARG A 42 4.10 -17.75 -3.88
C ARG A 42 5.37 -17.38 -4.68
N THR A 43 5.30 -16.31 -5.45
CA THR A 43 6.47 -15.58 -5.92
C THR A 43 6.39 -14.27 -5.16
N ALA A 44 7.17 -14.16 -4.09
CA ALA A 44 7.38 -12.87 -3.45
C ALA A 44 7.76 -11.92 -4.58
N ALA A 45 6.94 -10.89 -4.82
CA ALA A 45 7.28 -9.87 -5.80
C ALA A 45 8.69 -9.39 -5.46
N GLN A 46 9.59 -9.44 -6.44
CA GLN A 46 10.98 -9.05 -6.23
C GLN A 46 10.97 -7.65 -5.61
N PRO A 47 11.56 -7.45 -4.42
CA PRO A 47 11.57 -6.14 -3.80
C PRO A 47 12.19 -5.13 -4.77
N THR A 48 11.60 -3.95 -4.83
CA THR A 48 12.06 -2.85 -5.67
C THR A 48 12.63 -1.78 -4.75
N ASP A 49 13.77 -1.21 -5.10
CA ASP A 49 14.39 -0.11 -4.35
C ASP A 49 13.55 1.18 -4.46
N ALA A 50 13.78 2.15 -3.57
CA ALA A 50 13.12 3.46 -3.56
C ALA A 50 13.26 4.23 -4.90
N THR A 51 14.25 3.85 -5.71
CA THR A 51 14.50 4.40 -7.05
C THR A 51 13.74 3.67 -8.16
N GLY A 52 12.94 2.65 -7.84
CA GLY A 52 12.20 1.85 -8.83
C GLY A 52 13.03 0.75 -9.51
N ALA A 53 14.31 0.58 -9.14
CA ALA A 53 15.19 -0.46 -9.65
C ALA A 53 14.95 -1.80 -8.95
N ALA A 54 15.21 -2.90 -9.65
CA ALA A 54 15.17 -4.23 -9.03
C ALA A 54 16.23 -4.33 -7.92
N PHE A 55 15.84 -4.82 -6.75
CA PHE A 55 16.74 -5.03 -5.62
C PHE A 55 17.84 -6.04 -5.95
N ASP A 56 19.12 -5.66 -5.79
CA ASP A 56 20.27 -6.55 -5.95
C ASP A 56 20.78 -7.00 -4.56
N PRO A 57 20.77 -8.31 -4.24
CA PRO A 57 21.30 -8.83 -2.97
C PRO A 57 22.81 -8.60 -2.78
N ARG A 58 23.57 -8.24 -3.82
CA ARG A 58 24.99 -7.86 -3.72
C ARG A 58 25.18 -6.55 -2.94
N ASP A 59 24.21 -5.65 -3.00
CA ASP A 59 24.26 -4.37 -2.30
C ASP A 59 24.22 -4.58 -0.78
N LEU A 60 23.46 -5.57 -0.31
CA LEU A 60 23.41 -5.94 1.11
C LEU A 60 24.77 -6.40 1.64
N VAL A 61 25.56 -7.10 0.82
CA VAL A 61 26.89 -7.59 1.20
C VAL A 61 27.85 -6.42 1.35
N VAL A 62 27.75 -5.42 0.47
CA VAL A 62 28.55 -4.18 0.57
C VAL A 62 28.18 -3.40 1.84
N LEU A 63 26.89 -3.25 2.14
CA LEU A 63 26.42 -2.57 3.35
C LEU A 63 26.82 -3.30 4.64
N ALA A 64 26.76 -4.64 4.64
CA ALA A 64 27.19 -5.45 5.79
C ALA A 64 28.69 -5.29 6.09
N ASN A 65 29.51 -5.09 5.06
CA ASN A 65 30.96 -4.91 5.19
C ASN A 65 31.39 -3.44 5.38
N ALA A 66 30.49 -2.46 5.18
CA ALA A 66 30.79 -1.03 5.31
C ALA A 66 30.64 -0.49 6.74
N GLY A 67 30.21 -1.34 7.69
CA GLY A 67 30.04 -1.02 9.11
C GLY A 67 31.15 -1.55 10.03
N GLU A 68 32.20 -2.16 9.46
CA GLU A 68 33.45 -2.54 10.14
C GLU A 68 34.53 -1.47 9.85
#